data_AF-A0A8T0L9P5-F1
#
_entry.id   AF-A0A8T0L9P5-F1
#
_cell.length_a   1.000
_cell.length_b   1.000
_cell.length_c   1.000
_cell.angle_alpha   90.00
_cell.angle_beta   90.00
_cell.angle_gamma   90.00
#
_symmetry.space_group_name_H-M   'P 1'
#
loop_
_entity.id
_entity.type
_entity.pdbx_description
1 polymer ?
#
loop_
_entity_poly.entity_id
_entity_poly.type
_entity_poly.pdbx_seq_one_letter_code
_entity_poly.pdbx_strand_id
1 'polypeptide(L)'
;MEGENAAMAPLPEAFLHFLEANGLDPSLYTAIDSTPRYIRLKPGCEACIEEVEAEVKCNLEKVEWLSGFLSLPPHVQIAGSRAYREGKIYGIDAASGAAVMALEVSPGDHVLDLCAAPGAKLCMILDLLGDSGSVTGVDAARHRLAACRTMLQKYTLGDQCRLFVADGTSFSVIPTRSRSDCESGSEERVDVFKEWTSRRPWKERKRAGKSGSPQLVSSSQPPELIYYGHRSGVVGLTKGELFKTLSDDEIANKGYDKVLVDAECTHDGSVKHIQKFEHWGWRTLQRRVLDAERTDDLHALQANEPLIHILYCRIFY
;
A
#
# COMPACT_ATOMS: atom_id res chain seq x y z
N MET A 1 38.47 5.75 -26.13
CA MET A 1 37.14 6.01 -26.71
C MET A 1 36.63 4.65 -27.10
N GLU A 2 35.87 4.00 -26.22
CA GLU A 2 35.13 2.77 -26.50
C GLU A 2 34.13 2.64 -25.35
N GLY A 3 32.91 3.09 -25.62
CA GLY A 3 31.76 2.88 -24.75
C GLY A 3 31.15 1.53 -25.12
N GLU A 4 31.15 0.61 -24.17
CA GLU A 4 30.37 -0.62 -24.27
C GLU A 4 28.88 -0.26 -24.16
N ASN A 5 28.23 -0.19 -25.32
CA ASN A 5 26.78 -0.28 -25.42
C ASN A 5 26.37 -1.67 -24.89
N ALA A 6 25.86 -1.71 -23.65
CA ALA A 6 25.09 -2.84 -23.16
C ALA A 6 23.82 -2.94 -24.03
N ALA A 7 23.87 -3.75 -25.07
CA ALA A 7 22.72 -4.07 -25.90
C ALA A 7 21.66 -4.74 -25.00
N MET A 8 20.53 -4.06 -24.78
CA MET A 8 19.37 -4.62 -24.09
C MET A 8 18.96 -5.92 -24.78
N ALA A 9 19.04 -7.05 -24.06
CA ALA A 9 18.57 -8.32 -24.58
C ALA A 9 17.07 -8.24 -24.94
N PRO A 10 16.62 -8.84 -26.05
CA PRO A 10 15.23 -8.81 -26.45
C PRO A 10 14.32 -9.50 -25.42
N LEU A 11 13.11 -8.97 -25.25
CA LEU A 11 12.07 -9.53 -24.37
C LEU A 11 11.79 -11.01 -24.73
N PRO A 12 11.44 -11.88 -23.75
CA PRO A 12 11.15 -13.28 -24.02
C PRO A 12 9.97 -13.46 -24.99
N GLU A 13 10.04 -14.46 -25.87
CA GLU A 13 9.00 -14.76 -26.87
C GLU A 13 7.61 -14.99 -26.25
N ALA A 14 7.53 -15.69 -25.11
CA ALA A 14 6.28 -15.88 -24.38
C ALA A 14 5.68 -14.56 -23.87
N PHE A 15 6.53 -13.59 -23.51
CA PHE A 15 6.08 -12.26 -23.08
C PHE A 15 5.64 -11.42 -24.28
N LEU A 16 6.37 -11.47 -25.40
CA LEU A 16 5.97 -10.82 -26.65
C LEU A 16 4.60 -11.32 -27.14
N HIS A 17 4.37 -12.64 -27.12
CA HIS A 17 3.07 -13.22 -27.46
C HIS A 17 1.96 -12.78 -26.49
N PHE A 18 2.25 -12.68 -25.20
CA PHE A 18 1.31 -12.11 -24.23
C PHE A 18 0.96 -10.65 -24.55
N LEU A 19 1.96 -9.82 -24.87
CA LEU A 19 1.74 -8.42 -25.24
C LEU A 19 0.88 -8.30 -26.50
N GLU A 20 1.23 -9.05 -27.55
CA GLU A 20 0.49 -9.08 -28.81
C GLU A 20 -0.97 -9.53 -28.61
N ALA A 21 -1.18 -10.61 -27.83
CA ALA A 21 -2.52 -11.12 -27.53
C ALA A 21 -3.40 -10.13 -26.74
N ASN A 22 -2.79 -9.19 -26.01
CA ASN A 22 -3.49 -8.15 -25.25
C ASN A 22 -3.45 -6.77 -25.93
N GLY A 23 -2.95 -6.67 -27.17
CA GLY A 23 -2.87 -5.42 -27.92
C GLY A 23 -1.90 -4.40 -27.33
N LEU A 24 -0.88 -4.86 -26.61
CA LEU A 24 0.16 -4.03 -25.99
C LEU A 24 1.40 -3.98 -26.89
N ASP A 25 1.93 -2.78 -27.10
CA ASP A 25 3.16 -2.59 -27.87
C ASP A 25 4.40 -2.98 -27.03
N PRO A 26 5.25 -3.92 -27.48
CA PRO A 26 6.52 -4.25 -26.82
C PRO A 26 7.46 -3.06 -26.60
N SER A 27 7.32 -1.98 -27.39
CA SER A 27 8.11 -0.77 -27.22
C SER A 27 7.93 -0.12 -25.84
N LEU A 28 6.76 -0.29 -25.20
CA LEU A 28 6.48 0.18 -23.84
C LEU A 28 7.48 -0.38 -22.83
N TYR A 29 7.94 -1.61 -23.05
CA TYR A 29 8.87 -2.34 -22.18
C TYR A 29 10.32 -2.21 -22.60
N THR A 30 10.62 -1.51 -23.69
CA THR A 30 12.00 -1.20 -24.10
C THR A 30 12.35 0.28 -23.87
N ALA A 31 11.35 1.14 -23.68
CA ALA A 31 11.46 2.58 -23.43
C ALA A 31 11.63 2.95 -21.93
N ILE A 32 12.40 2.16 -21.17
CA ILE A 32 12.55 2.34 -19.70
C ILE A 32 13.19 3.67 -19.36
N ASP A 33 14.18 4.09 -20.16
CA ASP A 33 14.94 5.31 -19.94
C ASP A 33 14.13 6.58 -20.25
N SER A 34 12.97 6.44 -20.91
CA SER A 34 12.04 7.54 -21.18
C SER A 34 10.75 7.48 -20.36
N THR A 35 10.53 6.43 -19.56
CA THR A 35 9.33 6.35 -18.71
C THR A 35 9.44 7.37 -17.57
N PRO A 36 8.51 8.32 -17.45
CA PRO A 36 8.56 9.31 -16.38
C PRO A 36 8.37 8.66 -15.00
N ARG A 37 8.91 9.30 -13.98
CA ARG A 37 8.56 9.02 -12.58
C ARG A 37 7.49 10.01 -12.15
N TYR A 38 6.73 9.63 -11.14
CA TYR A 38 5.66 10.44 -10.59
C TYR A 38 5.89 10.74 -9.11
N ILE A 39 5.49 11.95 -8.72
CA ILE A 39 5.36 12.35 -7.32
C ILE A 39 3.97 12.89 -7.09
N ARG A 40 3.52 12.77 -5.84
CA ARG A 40 2.33 13.44 -5.34
C ARG A 40 2.73 14.52 -4.34
N LEU A 41 2.09 15.68 -4.47
CA LEU A 41 2.08 16.75 -3.47
C LEU A 41 1.10 16.39 -2.37
N LYS A 42 1.52 16.58 -1.12
CA LYS A 42 0.60 16.53 0.02
C LYS A 42 -0.39 17.70 -0.12
N PRO A 43 -1.69 17.51 0.19
CA PRO A 43 -2.67 18.60 0.13
C PRO A 43 -2.21 19.84 0.91
N GLY A 44 -2.34 21.02 0.31
CA GLY A 44 -1.91 22.28 0.90
C GLY A 44 -0.41 22.62 0.71
N CYS A 45 0.34 21.78 0.00
CA CYS A 45 1.75 22.03 -0.33
C CYS A 45 1.96 22.54 -1.77
N GLU A 46 0.93 23.00 -2.48
CA GLU A 46 1.01 23.42 -3.88
C GLU A 46 1.98 24.61 -4.08
N ALA A 47 2.14 25.46 -3.06
CA ALA A 47 3.07 26.57 -3.08
C ALA A 47 4.55 26.15 -3.11
N CYS A 48 4.90 24.88 -2.81
CA CYS A 48 6.29 24.43 -2.80
C CYS A 48 6.80 23.92 -4.16
N ILE A 49 6.01 24.00 -5.24
CA ILE A 49 6.41 23.47 -6.56
C ILE A 49 7.68 24.15 -7.06
N GLU A 50 7.73 25.49 -7.05
CA GLU A 50 8.88 26.25 -7.53
C GLU A 50 10.16 25.94 -6.72
N GLU A 51 10.01 25.76 -5.40
CA GLU A 51 11.11 25.35 -4.52
C GLU A 51 11.60 23.94 -4.89
N VAL A 52 10.69 23.00 -5.13
CA VAL A 52 11.04 21.63 -5.53
C VAL A 52 11.78 21.65 -6.87
N GLU A 53 11.27 22.36 -7.87
CA GLU A 53 11.88 22.48 -9.20
C GLU A 53 13.31 23.01 -9.12
N ALA A 54 13.53 24.05 -8.30
CA ALA A 54 14.86 24.60 -8.05
C ALA A 54 15.81 23.61 -7.37
N GLU A 55 15.31 22.82 -6.40
CA GLU A 55 16.10 21.83 -5.67
C GLU A 55 16.46 20.61 -6.53
N VAL A 56 15.51 20.13 -7.35
CA VAL A 56 15.74 18.98 -8.25
C VAL A 56 16.38 19.39 -9.57
N LYS A 57 16.51 20.70 -9.84
CA LYS A 57 17.07 21.29 -11.06
C LYS A 57 16.36 20.81 -12.32
N CYS A 58 15.04 20.71 -12.25
CA CYS A 58 14.20 20.18 -13.32
C CYS A 58 12.80 20.75 -13.17
N ASN A 59 12.20 21.15 -14.30
CA ASN A 59 10.80 21.54 -14.35
C ASN A 59 9.92 20.30 -14.19
N LEU A 60 8.87 20.42 -13.40
CA LEU A 60 7.92 19.34 -13.14
C LEU A 60 6.67 19.56 -13.97
N GLU A 61 6.18 18.52 -14.63
CA GLU A 61 4.97 18.63 -15.45
C GLU A 61 3.77 18.16 -14.66
N LYS A 62 2.66 18.89 -14.71
CA LYS A 62 1.42 18.46 -14.06
C LYS A 62 0.80 17.29 -14.80
N VAL A 63 0.31 16.30 -14.05
CA VAL A 63 -0.51 15.22 -14.61
C VAL A 63 -1.95 15.72 -14.66
N GLU A 64 -2.37 16.25 -15.82
CA GLU A 64 -3.67 16.96 -15.99
C GLU A 64 -4.89 16.13 -15.54
N TRP A 65 -4.86 14.82 -15.73
CA TRP A 65 -5.96 13.92 -15.36
C TRP A 65 -5.92 13.45 -13.89
N LEU A 66 -4.88 13.81 -13.13
CA LEU A 66 -4.69 13.36 -11.76
C LEU A 66 -4.21 14.51 -10.84
N SER A 67 -5.14 15.07 -10.09
CA SER A 67 -4.89 16.22 -9.21
C SER A 67 -3.78 15.94 -8.19
N GLY A 68 -2.85 16.89 -8.04
CA GLY A 68 -1.76 16.81 -7.07
C GLY A 68 -0.59 15.92 -7.52
N PHE A 69 -0.62 15.38 -8.74
CA PHE A 69 0.49 14.61 -9.30
C PHE A 69 1.33 15.44 -10.26
N LEU A 70 2.65 15.22 -10.17
CA LEU A 70 3.65 15.78 -11.05
C LEU A 70 4.49 14.65 -11.66
N SER A 71 4.83 14.78 -12.93
CA SER A 71 5.80 13.91 -13.61
C SER A 71 7.20 14.54 -13.56
N LEU A 72 8.20 13.68 -13.57
CA LEU A 72 9.61 14.05 -13.63
C LEU A 72 10.41 13.03 -14.44
N PRO A 73 11.52 13.43 -15.07
CA PRO A 73 12.38 12.50 -15.78
C PRO A 73 12.92 11.37 -14.87
N PRO A 74 13.17 10.16 -15.40
CA PRO A 74 13.52 8.99 -14.60
C PRO A 74 14.82 9.11 -13.79
N HIS A 75 15.76 9.94 -14.24
CA HIS A 75 17.05 10.16 -13.60
C HIS A 75 16.98 11.16 -12.43
N VAL A 76 15.91 11.96 -12.33
CA VAL A 76 15.76 12.96 -11.27
C VAL A 76 15.42 12.26 -9.95
N GLN A 77 16.11 12.67 -8.88
CA GLN A 77 15.96 12.11 -7.53
C GLN A 77 15.41 13.15 -6.57
N ILE A 78 14.24 12.85 -5.99
CA ILE A 78 13.61 13.75 -5.01
C ILE A 78 14.14 13.55 -3.59
N ALA A 79 14.86 12.46 -3.30
CA ALA A 79 15.19 12.06 -1.93
C ALA A 79 16.06 13.10 -1.19
N GLY A 80 16.88 13.87 -1.92
CA GLY A 80 17.70 14.94 -1.37
C GLY A 80 16.96 16.26 -1.15
N SER A 81 15.81 16.45 -1.81
CA SER A 81 15.02 17.69 -1.70
C SER A 81 14.53 17.92 -0.27
N ARG A 82 14.46 19.18 0.13
CA ARG A 82 13.89 19.61 1.40
C ARG A 82 12.41 19.25 1.45
N ALA A 83 11.67 19.48 0.36
CA ALA A 83 10.26 19.14 0.28
C ALA A 83 9.99 17.64 0.54
N TYR A 84 10.83 16.75 -0.02
CA TYR A 84 10.72 15.34 0.30
C TYR A 84 11.05 15.05 1.76
N ARG A 85 12.12 15.64 2.30
CA ARG A 85 12.54 15.41 3.70
C ARG A 85 11.51 15.91 4.72
N GLU A 86 10.84 17.02 4.42
CA GLU A 86 9.77 17.62 5.23
C GLU A 86 8.40 16.95 5.02
N GLY A 87 8.30 15.96 4.14
CA GLY A 87 7.05 15.23 3.91
C GLY A 87 6.00 15.99 3.08
N LYS A 88 6.42 16.99 2.29
CA LYS A 88 5.53 17.75 1.39
C LYS A 88 5.27 17.02 0.07
N ILE A 89 6.21 16.17 -0.35
CA ILE A 89 6.09 15.34 -1.55
C ILE A 89 6.49 13.90 -1.27
N TYR A 90 5.93 12.98 -2.04
CA TYR A 90 6.35 11.59 -2.04
C TYR A 90 6.18 10.92 -3.40
N GLY A 91 7.02 9.92 -3.66
CA GLY A 91 6.93 9.11 -4.87
C GLY A 91 5.76 8.14 -4.78
N ILE A 92 4.89 8.19 -5.77
CA ILE A 92 3.79 7.26 -6.00
C ILE A 92 3.51 7.27 -7.48
N ASP A 93 3.29 6.10 -8.06
CA ASP A 93 2.96 6.01 -9.48
C ASP A 93 1.59 6.62 -9.79
N ALA A 94 1.44 7.25 -10.96
CA ALA A 94 0.18 7.85 -11.39
C ALA A 94 -0.97 6.85 -11.42
N ALA A 95 -0.74 5.61 -11.88
CA ALA A 95 -1.78 4.58 -11.88
C ALA A 95 -2.16 4.15 -10.46
N SER A 96 -1.20 4.12 -9.53
CA SER A 96 -1.50 3.90 -8.10
C SER A 96 -2.34 5.03 -7.51
N GLY A 97 -2.10 6.28 -7.94
CA GLY A 97 -2.95 7.41 -7.58
C GLY A 97 -4.35 7.33 -8.17
N ALA A 98 -4.45 6.94 -9.44
CA ALA A 98 -5.71 6.72 -10.14
C ALA A 98 -6.58 5.70 -9.41
N ALA A 99 -5.98 4.61 -8.92
CA ALA A 99 -6.65 3.60 -8.11
C ALA A 99 -7.28 4.21 -6.85
N VAL A 100 -6.52 5.03 -6.11
CA VAL A 100 -7.05 5.66 -4.90
C VAL A 100 -8.15 6.66 -5.24
N MET A 101 -8.05 7.40 -6.35
CA MET A 101 -9.11 8.31 -6.79
C MET A 101 -10.40 7.57 -7.18
N ALA A 102 -10.29 6.43 -7.86
CA ALA A 102 -11.43 5.60 -8.23
C ALA A 102 -12.13 4.94 -7.02
N LEU A 103 -11.49 4.92 -5.85
CA LEU A 103 -12.11 4.47 -4.61
C LEU A 103 -13.11 5.50 -4.04
N GLU A 104 -13.04 6.76 -4.50
CA GLU A 104 -13.96 7.84 -4.10
C GLU A 104 -14.05 7.99 -2.57
N VAL A 105 -12.89 7.98 -1.90
CA VAL A 105 -12.78 8.12 -0.44
C VAL A 105 -13.32 9.47 0.01
N SER A 106 -14.25 9.45 0.97
CA SER A 106 -14.85 10.63 1.58
C SER A 106 -14.43 10.78 3.04
N PRO A 107 -14.34 12.00 3.59
CA PRO A 107 -14.12 12.21 5.02
C PRO A 107 -15.14 11.44 5.86
N GLY A 108 -14.65 10.66 6.82
CA GLY A 108 -15.48 9.81 7.69
C GLY A 108 -15.50 8.34 7.29
N ASP A 109 -15.06 8.00 6.07
CA ASP A 109 -14.99 6.60 5.62
C ASP A 109 -14.02 5.77 6.47
N HIS A 110 -14.39 4.53 6.71
CA HIS A 110 -13.51 3.50 7.22
C HIS A 110 -13.00 2.64 6.05
N VAL A 111 -11.72 2.77 5.73
CA VAL A 111 -11.11 2.18 4.55
C VAL A 111 -10.21 1.00 4.93
N LEU A 112 -10.33 -0.11 4.21
CA LEU A 112 -9.42 -1.25 4.29
C LEU A 112 -8.46 -1.23 3.09
N ASP A 113 -7.16 -1.23 3.34
CA ASP A 113 -6.11 -1.37 2.33
C ASP A 113 -5.44 -2.75 2.50
N LEU A 114 -5.83 -3.70 1.65
CA LEU A 114 -5.23 -5.03 1.58
C LEU A 114 -3.97 -4.98 0.70
N CYS A 115 -2.89 -5.57 1.20
CA CYS A 115 -1.53 -5.45 0.65
C CYS A 115 -0.96 -4.04 0.76
N ALA A 116 -1.25 -3.36 1.88
CA ALA A 116 -0.97 -1.94 2.08
C ALA A 116 0.51 -1.53 1.98
N ALA A 117 1.47 -2.44 2.20
CA ALA A 117 2.87 -2.06 2.20
C ALA A 117 3.37 -1.84 0.75
N PRO A 118 4.27 -0.85 0.50
CA PRO A 118 5.00 -0.04 1.47
C PRO A 118 4.24 1.18 2.00
N GLY A 119 2.99 1.44 1.60
CA GLY A 119 2.12 2.44 2.25
C GLY A 119 1.83 3.72 1.45
N ALA A 120 2.21 3.81 0.18
CA ALA A 120 1.97 5.03 -0.61
C ALA A 120 0.48 5.28 -0.89
N LYS A 121 -0.27 4.23 -1.28
CA LYS A 121 -1.72 4.30 -1.47
C LYS A 121 -2.43 4.57 -0.15
N LEU A 122 -2.06 3.83 0.90
CA LEU A 122 -2.50 4.06 2.29
C LEU A 122 -2.32 5.53 2.74
N CYS A 123 -1.16 6.15 2.48
CA CYS A 123 -0.94 7.57 2.80
C CYS A 123 -1.86 8.48 1.99
N MET A 124 -2.07 8.20 0.71
CA MET A 124 -2.99 8.98 -0.12
C MET A 124 -4.43 8.88 0.38
N ILE A 125 -4.88 7.69 0.80
CA ILE A 125 -6.21 7.49 1.41
C ILE A 125 -6.33 8.33 2.68
N LEU A 126 -5.32 8.33 3.55
CA LEU A 126 -5.33 9.13 4.79
C LEU A 126 -5.39 10.63 4.52
N ASP A 127 -4.72 11.13 3.48
CA ASP A 127 -4.82 12.53 3.07
C ASP A 127 -6.25 12.89 2.61
N LEU A 128 -6.98 11.96 1.97
CA LEU A 128 -8.36 12.17 1.52
C LEU A 128 -9.39 12.12 2.66
N LEU A 129 -9.15 11.29 3.68
CA LEU A 129 -10.02 11.19 4.87
C LEU A 129 -10.02 12.46 5.73
N GLY A 130 -8.92 13.22 5.72
CA GLY A 130 -8.76 14.41 6.56
C GLY A 130 -8.70 14.04 8.05
N ASP A 131 -9.64 14.56 8.85
CA ASP A 131 -9.67 14.42 10.31
C ASP A 131 -10.70 13.43 10.86
N SER A 132 -11.43 12.75 9.97
CA SER A 132 -12.49 11.80 10.31
C SER A 132 -12.38 10.52 9.51
N GLY A 133 -12.73 9.39 10.14
CA GLY A 133 -12.66 8.06 9.54
C GLY A 133 -11.45 7.27 10.04
N SER A 134 -11.12 6.16 9.38
CA SER A 134 -9.93 5.38 9.73
C SER A 134 -9.41 4.54 8.58
N VAL A 135 -8.11 4.28 8.54
CA VAL A 135 -7.53 3.31 7.59
C VAL A 135 -6.98 2.09 8.31
N THR A 136 -7.33 0.91 7.82
CA THR A 136 -6.72 -0.35 8.21
C THR A 136 -5.83 -0.86 7.10
N GLY A 137 -4.52 -0.90 7.34
CA GLY A 137 -3.57 -1.49 6.42
C GLY A 137 -3.24 -2.92 6.82
N VAL A 138 -3.29 -3.85 5.86
CA VAL A 138 -2.97 -5.27 6.07
C VAL A 138 -1.92 -5.71 5.08
N ASP A 139 -0.88 -6.41 5.54
CA ASP A 139 0.12 -7.03 4.65
C ASP A 139 0.77 -8.24 5.33
N ALA A 140 1.02 -9.31 4.59
CA ALA A 140 1.67 -10.50 5.13
C ALA A 140 3.15 -10.25 5.48
N ALA A 141 3.81 -9.30 4.83
CA ALA A 141 5.23 -9.04 5.00
C ALA A 141 5.48 -7.96 6.06
N ARG A 142 5.70 -8.39 7.31
CA ARG A 142 6.04 -7.50 8.44
C ARG A 142 7.15 -6.47 8.13
N HIS A 143 8.20 -6.88 7.42
CA HIS A 143 9.31 -5.98 7.10
C HIS A 143 8.90 -4.87 6.14
N ARG A 144 7.96 -5.12 5.21
CA ARG A 144 7.41 -4.09 4.32
C ARG A 144 6.53 -3.12 5.10
N LEU A 145 5.75 -3.62 6.07
CA LEU A 145 4.96 -2.74 6.96
C LEU A 145 5.82 -1.86 7.87
N ALA A 146 7.06 -2.25 8.19
CA ALA A 146 7.97 -1.37 8.88
C ALA A 146 8.30 -0.12 8.04
N ALA A 147 8.40 -0.25 6.71
CA ALA A 147 8.55 0.88 5.79
C ALA A 147 7.27 1.74 5.75
N CYS A 148 6.09 1.12 5.73
CA CYS A 148 4.80 1.80 5.83
C CYS A 148 4.71 2.66 7.09
N ARG A 149 5.10 2.11 8.25
CA ARG A 149 5.15 2.89 9.49
C ARG A 149 6.09 4.10 9.41
N THR A 150 7.25 3.95 8.77
CA THR A 150 8.19 5.06 8.56
C THR A 150 7.56 6.14 7.66
N MET A 151 6.82 5.76 6.61
CA MET A 151 6.08 6.71 5.78
C MET A 151 5.01 7.45 6.59
N LEU A 152 4.19 6.73 7.36
CA LEU A 152 3.15 7.33 8.21
C LEU A 152 3.72 8.36 9.19
N GLN A 153 4.87 8.06 9.80
CA GLN A 153 5.56 8.99 10.70
C GLN A 153 6.11 10.20 9.95
N LYS A 154 6.79 9.97 8.81
CA LYS A 154 7.39 11.02 7.99
C LYS A 154 6.34 12.01 7.48
N TYR A 155 5.19 11.53 7.01
CA TYR A 155 4.14 12.36 6.43
C TYR A 155 3.10 12.82 7.47
N THR A 156 3.28 12.46 8.75
CA THR A 156 2.38 12.77 9.86
C THR A 156 0.93 12.33 9.63
N LEU A 157 0.74 11.14 9.04
CA LEU A 157 -0.57 10.56 8.69
C LEU A 157 -0.99 9.38 9.57
N GLY A 158 -0.20 9.05 10.59
CA GLY A 158 -0.39 7.82 11.36
C GLY A 158 -1.60 7.79 12.30
N ASP A 159 -2.23 8.92 12.58
CA ASP A 159 -3.13 9.05 13.72
C ASP A 159 -4.44 8.25 13.60
N GLN A 160 -5.01 8.18 12.41
CA GLN A 160 -6.24 7.42 12.11
C GLN A 160 -5.96 6.03 11.52
N CYS A 161 -4.70 5.60 11.54
CA CYS A 161 -4.26 4.37 10.89
C CYS A 161 -4.00 3.25 11.90
N ARG A 162 -4.30 2.01 11.52
CA ARG A 162 -3.86 0.79 12.20
C ARG A 162 -3.31 -0.22 11.20
N LEU A 163 -2.20 -0.88 11.54
CA LEU A 163 -1.53 -1.83 10.66
C LEU A 163 -1.52 -3.23 11.26
N PHE A 164 -1.93 -4.21 10.47
CA PHE A 164 -1.93 -5.62 10.81
C PHE A 164 -0.99 -6.42 9.91
N VAL A 165 -0.23 -7.33 10.54
CA VAL A 165 0.44 -8.42 9.82
C VAL A 165 -0.54 -9.58 9.76
N ALA A 166 -1.04 -9.89 8.58
CA ALA A 166 -1.99 -10.98 8.35
C ALA A 166 -2.01 -11.41 6.88
N ASP A 167 -2.56 -12.59 6.61
CA ASP A 167 -3.00 -12.98 5.28
C ASP A 167 -4.30 -12.23 4.94
N GLY A 168 -4.31 -11.50 3.82
CA GLY A 168 -5.46 -10.71 3.38
C GLY A 168 -6.67 -11.57 3.01
N THR A 169 -6.45 -12.84 2.63
CA THR A 169 -7.54 -13.78 2.26
C THR A 169 -8.34 -14.25 3.47
N SER A 170 -7.79 -14.13 4.69
CA SER A 170 -8.42 -14.58 5.93
C SER A 170 -8.62 -13.43 6.94
N PHE A 171 -8.42 -12.18 6.53
CA PHE A 171 -8.51 -11.04 7.45
C PHE A 171 -9.96 -10.63 7.72
N SER A 172 -10.36 -10.61 8.99
CA SER A 172 -11.76 -10.38 9.40
C SER A 172 -11.93 -9.29 10.47
N VAL A 173 -10.89 -8.50 10.75
CA VAL A 173 -10.99 -7.42 11.75
C VAL A 173 -11.79 -6.26 11.19
N ILE A 174 -12.89 -5.92 11.86
CA ILE A 174 -13.85 -4.88 11.48
C ILE A 174 -13.34 -3.45 11.74
N PRO A 175 -13.96 -2.42 11.16
CA PRO A 175 -13.63 -1.06 11.51
C PRO A 175 -14.06 -0.67 12.92
N THR A 176 -13.16 -0.03 13.66
CA THR A 176 -13.49 0.58 14.96
C THR A 176 -14.15 1.93 14.74
N ARG A 177 -15.48 1.97 14.80
CA ARG A 177 -16.25 3.22 14.81
C ARG A 177 -16.19 3.81 16.23
N SER A 178 -16.00 5.13 16.36
CA SER A 178 -15.95 5.79 17.67
C SER A 178 -17.18 5.43 18.50
N ARG A 179 -16.99 4.94 19.74
CA ARG A 179 -18.11 4.78 20.68
C ARG A 179 -18.60 6.19 21.00
N SER A 180 -19.87 6.48 20.70
CA SER A 180 -20.58 7.54 21.40
C SER A 180 -20.44 7.27 22.90
N ASP A 181 -19.99 8.26 23.67
CA ASP A 181 -19.78 8.18 25.10
C ASP A 181 -21.05 7.67 25.81
N CYS A 182 -21.13 6.37 26.03
CA CYS A 182 -22.06 5.75 26.93
C CYS A 182 -21.25 5.18 28.10
N GLU A 183 -21.12 6.01 29.12
CA GLU A 183 -20.72 5.59 30.45
C GLU A 183 -21.65 4.49 30.95
N SER A 184 -21.08 3.36 31.38
CA SER A 184 -21.39 2.69 32.65
C SER A 184 -20.74 1.30 32.68
N GLY A 185 -20.06 1.00 33.79
CA GLY A 185 -19.91 -0.38 34.25
C GLY A 185 -18.50 -0.85 34.60
N SER A 186 -18.24 -0.90 35.91
CA SER A 186 -17.29 -1.75 36.66
C SER A 186 -15.79 -1.69 36.31
N GLU A 187 -15.03 -1.14 37.24
CA GLU A 187 -13.57 -1.26 37.35
C GLU A 187 -13.13 -2.71 37.65
N GLU A 188 -13.20 -3.59 36.66
CA GLU A 188 -12.20 -4.65 36.57
C GLU A 188 -10.97 -4.08 35.87
N ARG A 189 -9.76 -4.41 36.34
CA ARG A 189 -8.50 -4.07 35.64
C ARG A 189 -8.41 -4.87 34.35
N VAL A 190 -9.17 -4.48 33.34
CA VAL A 190 -9.08 -5.09 32.01
C VAL A 190 -7.89 -4.49 31.27
N ASP A 191 -7.05 -5.35 30.70
CA ASP A 191 -5.85 -4.95 29.93
C ASP A 191 -6.29 -4.35 28.59
N VAL A 192 -6.47 -3.03 28.58
CA VAL A 192 -6.84 -2.23 27.39
C VAL A 192 -5.62 -1.70 26.65
N PHE A 193 -5.77 -1.48 25.34
CA PHE A 193 -4.76 -0.81 24.53
C PHE A 193 -4.58 0.64 25.00
N LYS A 194 -3.36 0.98 25.40
CA LYS A 194 -2.96 2.35 25.75
C LYS A 194 -2.48 3.08 24.50
N GLU A 195 -2.15 4.36 24.64
CA GLU A 195 -1.51 5.09 23.55
C GLU A 195 -0.28 4.36 23.02
N TRP A 196 -0.17 4.33 21.69
CA TRP A 196 0.91 3.63 21.02
C TRP A 196 2.27 4.24 21.39
N THR A 197 3.21 3.38 21.78
CA THR A 197 4.60 3.77 21.99
C THR A 197 5.52 2.98 21.07
N SER A 198 6.57 3.64 20.57
CA SER A 198 7.59 2.99 19.72
C SER A 198 8.41 1.93 20.47
N ARG A 199 8.36 1.94 21.81
CA ARG A 199 9.12 1.03 22.68
C ARG A 199 8.38 -0.30 22.82
N ARG A 200 8.83 -1.30 22.06
CA ARG A 200 8.41 -2.70 22.30
C ARG A 200 8.75 -3.11 23.74
N PRO A 201 7.78 -3.65 24.50
CA PRO A 201 8.04 -4.25 25.80
C PRO A 201 9.13 -5.31 25.72
N TRP A 202 10.01 -5.37 26.72
CA TRP A 202 11.16 -6.29 26.78
C TRP A 202 10.78 -7.76 26.48
N LYS A 203 9.60 -8.21 26.92
CA LYS A 203 9.09 -9.58 26.70
C LYS A 203 8.87 -9.91 25.21
N GLU A 204 8.43 -8.94 24.40
CA GLU A 204 8.24 -9.12 22.96
C GLU A 204 9.56 -9.16 22.20
N ARG A 205 10.53 -8.34 22.60
CA ARG A 205 11.90 -8.37 22.03
C ARG A 205 12.53 -9.75 22.16
N LYS A 206 12.31 -10.41 23.30
CA LYS A 206 12.82 -11.76 23.59
C LYS A 206 12.13 -12.86 22.78
N ARG A 207 10.87 -12.67 22.36
CA ARG A 207 10.14 -13.59 21.47
C ARG A 207 10.59 -13.43 20.01
N ALA A 208 10.74 -12.19 19.54
CA ALA A 208 11.25 -11.89 18.20
C ALA A 208 12.71 -12.35 17.97
N GLY A 209 13.53 -12.34 19.03
CA GLY A 209 14.91 -12.87 18.97
C GLY A 209 15.02 -14.40 18.88
N LYS A 210 13.92 -15.14 19.08
CA LYS A 210 13.87 -16.61 18.96
C LYS A 210 13.34 -17.10 17.60
N SER A 211 12.59 -16.27 16.89
CA SER A 211 12.12 -16.55 15.52
C SER A 211 13.19 -16.11 14.53
N GLY A 212 14.15 -16.99 14.24
CA GLY A 212 15.10 -16.80 13.15
C GLY A 212 14.40 -16.87 11.79
N SER A 213 14.83 -16.00 10.86
CA SER A 213 14.35 -15.80 9.47
C SER A 213 13.00 -15.06 9.30
N PRO A 214 12.86 -14.23 8.25
CA PRO A 214 11.58 -13.58 7.91
C PRO A 214 10.59 -14.65 7.44
N GLN A 215 9.74 -15.15 8.34
CA GLN A 215 8.67 -16.08 7.99
C GLN A 215 7.54 -15.32 7.28
N LEU A 216 7.11 -15.83 6.12
CA LEU A 216 5.79 -15.53 5.58
C LEU A 216 4.74 -15.99 6.60
N VAL A 217 3.71 -15.18 6.82
CA VAL A 217 2.58 -15.50 7.69
C VAL A 217 1.92 -16.77 7.13
N SER A 218 1.77 -17.83 7.94
CA SER A 218 0.93 -18.95 7.55
C SER A 218 -0.53 -18.57 7.71
N SER A 219 -1.41 -19.07 6.84
CA SER A 219 -2.86 -18.81 6.83
C SER A 219 -3.58 -19.09 8.17
N SER A 220 -2.93 -19.80 9.09
CA SER A 220 -3.44 -20.16 10.43
C SER A 220 -3.06 -19.19 11.56
N GLN A 221 -2.25 -18.15 11.31
CA GLN A 221 -1.87 -17.20 12.37
C GLN A 221 -2.90 -16.07 12.50
N PRO A 222 -3.32 -15.71 13.73
CA PRO A 222 -4.24 -14.60 13.93
C PRO A 222 -3.57 -13.27 13.51
N PRO A 223 -4.37 -12.28 13.05
CA PRO A 223 -3.84 -10.98 12.68
C PRO A 223 -3.06 -10.33 13.82
N GLU A 224 -1.85 -9.84 13.53
CA GLU A 224 -1.04 -9.16 14.52
C GLU A 224 -1.05 -7.65 14.32
N LEU A 225 -1.58 -6.92 15.30
CA LEU A 225 -1.52 -5.46 15.33
C LEU A 225 -0.09 -4.98 15.64
N ILE A 226 0.52 -4.26 14.70
CA ILE A 226 1.92 -3.80 14.80
C ILE A 226 2.10 -2.28 14.84
N TYR A 227 1.01 -1.53 14.63
CA TYR A 227 0.95 -0.08 14.72
C TYR A 227 -0.50 0.36 14.83
N TYR A 228 -0.77 1.38 15.64
CA TYR A 228 -2.04 2.10 15.64
C TYR A 228 -1.83 3.54 16.11
N GLY A 229 -2.50 4.49 15.47
CA GLY A 229 -2.52 5.89 15.88
C GLY A 229 -3.49 6.15 17.04
N HIS A 230 -3.49 7.36 17.59
CA HIS A 230 -4.32 7.72 18.73
C HIS A 230 -5.81 7.75 18.32
N ARG A 231 -6.13 8.36 17.18
CA ARG A 231 -7.48 8.38 16.58
C ARG A 231 -7.84 7.14 15.74
N SER A 232 -7.06 6.07 15.80
CA SER A 232 -7.33 4.83 15.03
C SER A 232 -8.51 4.00 15.56
N GLY A 233 -9.09 4.40 16.70
CA GLY A 233 -10.15 3.68 17.41
C GLY A 233 -9.69 2.45 18.19
N VAL A 234 -8.38 2.19 18.27
CA VAL A 234 -7.82 1.08 19.06
C VAL A 234 -7.64 1.43 20.53
N VAL A 235 -7.27 2.66 20.85
CA VAL A 235 -6.99 3.10 22.23
C VAL A 235 -8.25 2.94 23.09
N GLY A 236 -8.12 2.30 24.25
CA GLY A 236 -9.23 2.01 25.16
C GLY A 236 -9.94 0.68 24.90
N LEU A 237 -9.72 0.03 23.75
CA LEU A 237 -10.28 -1.29 23.48
C LEU A 237 -9.49 -2.40 24.19
N THR A 238 -10.19 -3.47 24.51
CA THR A 238 -9.59 -4.75 24.89
C THR A 238 -9.19 -5.55 23.66
N LYS A 239 -8.33 -6.56 23.83
CA LYS A 239 -8.04 -7.52 22.74
C LYS A 239 -9.29 -8.26 22.25
N GLY A 240 -10.19 -8.62 23.15
CA GLY A 240 -11.43 -9.31 22.80
C GLY A 240 -12.36 -8.45 21.94
N GLU A 241 -12.43 -7.14 22.23
CA GLU A 241 -13.21 -6.20 21.43
C GLU A 241 -12.57 -5.94 20.05
N LEU A 242 -11.25 -5.77 19.99
CA LEU A 242 -10.56 -5.51 18.72
C LEU A 242 -10.63 -6.70 17.75
N PHE A 243 -10.44 -7.91 18.26
CA PHE A 243 -10.44 -9.14 17.46
C PHE A 243 -11.79 -9.87 17.47
N LYS A 244 -12.87 -9.16 17.79
CA LYS A 244 -14.22 -9.73 17.80
C LYS A 244 -14.62 -10.13 16.37
N THR A 245 -15.01 -11.39 16.20
CA THR A 245 -15.65 -11.86 14.98
C THR A 245 -17.14 -11.54 15.01
N LEU A 246 -17.65 -10.99 13.91
CA LEU A 246 -19.07 -10.72 13.73
C LEU A 246 -19.71 -11.79 12.84
N SER A 247 -21.03 -11.90 12.93
CA SER A 247 -21.82 -12.67 11.95
C SER A 247 -21.92 -11.93 10.62
N ASP A 248 -22.23 -12.64 9.53
CA ASP A 248 -22.31 -12.05 8.17
C ASP A 248 -23.30 -10.88 8.10
N ASP A 249 -24.46 -10.98 8.78
CA ASP A 249 -25.46 -9.91 8.87
C ASP A 249 -24.93 -8.64 9.56
N GLU A 250 -24.04 -8.80 10.53
CA GLU A 250 -23.41 -7.67 11.20
C GLU A 250 -22.29 -7.05 10.37
N ILE A 251 -21.58 -7.85 9.55
CA ILE A 251 -20.55 -7.35 8.62
C ILE A 251 -21.19 -6.48 7.55
N ALA A 252 -22.34 -6.88 6.99
CA ALA A 252 -23.08 -6.08 6.02
C ALA A 252 -23.43 -4.67 6.53
N ASN A 253 -23.61 -4.52 7.85
CA ASN A 253 -24.00 -3.24 8.48
C ASN A 253 -22.85 -2.48 9.17
N LYS A 254 -21.74 -3.16 9.49
CA LYS A 254 -20.61 -2.60 10.26
C LYS A 254 -19.26 -2.75 9.56
N GLY A 255 -19.25 -3.20 8.31
CA GLY A 255 -18.06 -3.39 7.49
C GLY A 255 -17.35 -2.07 7.14
N TYR A 256 -16.28 -2.20 6.36
CA TYR A 256 -15.56 -1.08 5.79
C TYR A 256 -16.40 -0.42 4.69
N ASP A 257 -16.39 0.91 4.66
CA ASP A 257 -17.13 1.68 3.67
C ASP A 257 -16.46 1.57 2.28
N LYS A 258 -15.13 1.41 2.27
CA LYS A 258 -14.30 1.23 1.07
C LYS A 258 -13.23 0.16 1.28
N VAL A 259 -12.96 -0.63 0.24
CA VAL A 259 -11.89 -1.64 0.27
C VAL A 259 -11.01 -1.48 -0.97
N LEU A 260 -9.72 -1.27 -0.74
CA LEU A 260 -8.70 -1.32 -1.77
C LEU A 260 -7.99 -2.68 -1.69
N VAL A 261 -7.99 -3.39 -2.81
CA VAL A 261 -7.22 -4.63 -2.94
C VAL A 261 -6.16 -4.42 -4.00
N ASP A 262 -4.92 -4.26 -3.54
CA ASP A 262 -3.76 -4.25 -4.42
C ASP A 262 -3.37 -5.70 -4.75
N ALA A 263 -4.12 -6.29 -5.69
CA ALA A 263 -3.86 -7.63 -6.18
C ALA A 263 -2.61 -7.60 -7.06
N GLU A 264 -1.49 -8.00 -6.45
CA GLU A 264 -0.21 -8.20 -7.11
C GLU A 264 0.34 -6.99 -7.87
N CYS A 265 0.57 -5.88 -7.16
CA CYS A 265 1.79 -5.09 -7.41
C CYS A 265 3.03 -5.84 -6.89
N THR A 266 3.13 -7.15 -7.17
CA THR A 266 4.42 -7.79 -7.23
C THR A 266 5.10 -7.07 -8.37
N HIS A 267 6.05 -6.22 -8.03
CA HIS A 267 7.33 -6.07 -8.69
C HIS A 267 7.42 -6.54 -10.17
N ASP A 268 6.98 -7.75 -10.52
CA ASP A 268 6.84 -8.42 -11.82
C ASP A 268 6.35 -7.62 -13.04
N GLY A 269 5.56 -6.55 -12.89
CA GLY A 269 5.11 -5.75 -14.04
C GLY A 269 6.04 -4.60 -14.43
N SER A 270 6.81 -4.06 -13.48
CA SER A 270 7.71 -2.95 -13.79
C SER A 270 8.88 -3.46 -14.62
N VAL A 271 9.23 -2.73 -15.69
CA VAL A 271 10.30 -3.16 -16.59
C VAL A 271 11.63 -3.38 -15.84
N LYS A 272 11.92 -2.55 -14.84
CA LYS A 272 13.08 -2.68 -13.95
C LYS A 272 13.11 -3.98 -13.14
N HIS A 273 11.96 -4.59 -12.89
CA HIS A 273 11.87 -5.88 -12.22
C HIS A 273 11.90 -7.05 -13.19
N ILE A 274 11.27 -6.91 -14.37
CA ILE A 274 11.42 -7.86 -15.49
C ILE A 274 12.92 -8.03 -15.79
N GLN A 275 13.70 -6.96 -15.79
CA GLN A 275 15.16 -7.00 -15.92
C GLN A 275 15.89 -7.73 -14.77
N LYS A 276 15.35 -7.77 -13.54
CA LYS A 276 15.96 -8.59 -12.48
C LYS A 276 15.89 -10.08 -12.80
N PHE A 277 14.92 -10.52 -13.59
CA PHE A 277 14.80 -11.90 -14.06
C PHE A 277 15.78 -12.25 -15.19
N GLU A 278 16.46 -11.27 -15.79
CA GLU A 278 17.61 -11.49 -16.67
C GLU A 278 18.71 -12.28 -15.94
N HIS A 279 18.87 -12.04 -14.63
CA HIS A 279 19.85 -12.75 -13.78
C HIS A 279 19.33 -14.07 -13.21
N TRP A 280 18.01 -14.25 -13.08
CA TRP A 280 17.38 -15.43 -12.46
C TRP A 280 16.83 -16.45 -13.47
N GLY A 281 16.84 -16.10 -14.76
CA GLY A 281 16.42 -16.93 -15.88
C GLY A 281 14.92 -16.85 -16.21
N TRP A 282 14.62 -16.71 -17.50
CA TRP A 282 13.26 -16.49 -18.02
C TRP A 282 12.28 -17.66 -17.78
N ARG A 283 12.76 -18.89 -17.58
CA ARG A 283 11.93 -20.03 -17.15
C ARG A 283 11.31 -19.82 -15.76
N THR A 284 11.96 -19.03 -14.91
CA THR A 284 11.46 -18.67 -13.57
C THR A 284 10.35 -17.63 -13.67
N LEU A 285 10.48 -16.64 -14.57
CA LEU A 285 9.44 -15.66 -14.87
C LEU A 285 8.17 -16.34 -15.38
N GLN A 286 8.29 -17.20 -16.40
CA GLN A 286 7.14 -17.89 -16.99
C GLN A 286 6.32 -18.66 -15.95
N ARG A 287 6.99 -19.42 -15.07
CA ARG A 287 6.33 -20.21 -14.02
C ARG A 287 5.74 -19.34 -12.89
N ARG A 288 6.36 -18.21 -12.56
CA ARG A 288 5.94 -17.39 -11.42
C ARG A 288 4.93 -16.31 -11.78
N VAL A 289 4.96 -15.81 -13.02
CA VAL A 289 4.24 -14.59 -13.43
C VAL A 289 3.24 -14.85 -14.55
N LEU A 290 3.54 -15.74 -15.50
CA LEU A 290 2.75 -15.93 -16.73
C LEU A 290 1.92 -17.22 -16.75
N ASP A 291 1.91 -17.99 -15.65
CA ASP A 291 1.20 -19.27 -15.58
C ASP A 291 -0.31 -19.06 -15.36
N ALA A 292 -1.12 -19.60 -16.27
CA ALA A 292 -2.55 -19.35 -16.37
C ALA A 292 -3.35 -19.97 -15.19
N GLU A 293 -2.84 -21.03 -14.56
CA GLU A 293 -3.50 -21.65 -13.41
C GLU A 293 -3.56 -20.71 -12.18
N ARG A 294 -2.69 -19.70 -12.11
CA ARG A 294 -2.71 -18.68 -11.04
C ARG A 294 -3.80 -17.62 -11.26
N THR A 295 -4.25 -17.43 -12.50
CA THR A 295 -5.32 -16.47 -12.84
C THR A 295 -6.72 -16.99 -12.49
N ASP A 296 -6.89 -18.30 -12.37
CA ASP A 296 -8.18 -18.91 -12.03
C ASP A 296 -8.57 -18.69 -10.55
N ASP A 297 -7.60 -18.70 -9.63
CA ASP A 297 -7.82 -18.34 -8.22
C ASP A 297 -8.15 -16.85 -8.03
N LEU A 298 -7.71 -15.99 -8.97
CA LEU A 298 -8.02 -14.57 -8.95
C LEU A 298 -9.50 -14.30 -9.27
N HIS A 299 -10.10 -15.09 -10.15
CA HIS A 299 -11.53 -15.03 -10.45
C HIS A 299 -12.40 -15.44 -9.24
N ALA A 300 -11.92 -16.35 -8.40
CA ALA A 300 -12.61 -16.72 -7.16
C ALA A 300 -12.61 -15.58 -6.12
N LEU A 301 -11.56 -14.73 -6.11
CA LEU A 301 -11.50 -13.52 -5.27
C LEU A 301 -12.42 -12.38 -5.77
N GLN A 302 -12.86 -12.41 -7.03
CA GLN A 302 -13.68 -11.37 -7.67
C GLN A 302 -15.19 -11.53 -7.43
N ALA A 303 -15.65 -12.64 -6.85
CA ALA A 303 -17.05 -13.07 -6.95
C ALA A 303 -17.94 -12.78 -5.72
N ASN A 304 -17.46 -12.12 -4.65
CA ASN A 304 -18.28 -11.92 -3.45
C ASN A 304 -18.46 -10.44 -3.06
N GLU A 305 -19.73 -10.05 -2.98
CA GLU A 305 -20.34 -8.86 -2.34
C GLU A 305 -20.70 -7.65 -3.24
N PRO A 306 -22.02 -7.46 -3.57
CA PRO A 306 -22.52 -6.34 -4.37
C PRO A 306 -22.76 -5.03 -3.59
N LEU A 307 -22.33 -4.93 -2.31
CA LEU A 307 -22.63 -3.76 -1.44
C LEU A 307 -21.39 -2.95 -1.01
N ILE A 308 -20.18 -3.37 -1.40
CA ILE A 308 -18.93 -2.69 -1.07
C ILE A 308 -18.28 -2.19 -2.37
N HIS A 309 -17.86 -0.93 -2.42
CA HIS A 309 -16.96 -0.46 -3.49
C HIS A 309 -15.59 -1.11 -3.28
N ILE A 310 -15.41 -2.32 -3.83
CA ILE A 310 -14.13 -3.01 -3.86
C ILE A 310 -13.43 -2.65 -5.16
N LEU A 311 -12.33 -1.89 -5.07
CA LEU A 311 -11.50 -1.61 -6.23
C LEU A 311 -10.33 -2.60 -6.28
N TYR A 312 -10.37 -3.50 -7.25
CA TYR A 312 -9.24 -4.36 -7.62
C TYR A 312 -8.38 -3.63 -8.64
N CYS A 313 -7.18 -3.21 -8.26
CA CYS A 313 -6.29 -2.52 -9.17
C CYS A 313 -5.22 -3.48 -9.72
N ARG A 314 -5.36 -3.88 -10.99
CA ARG A 314 -4.31 -4.58 -11.74
C ARG A 314 -3.65 -3.58 -12.68
N ILE A 315 -2.59 -2.92 -12.21
CA ILE A 315 -1.82 -1.98 -13.04
C ILE A 315 -0.77 -2.81 -13.78
N PHE A 316 -1.04 -3.09 -15.06
CA PHE A 316 0.03 -3.48 -15.98
C PHE A 316 0.80 -2.21 -16.33
N TYR A 317 2.05 -2.13 -15.85
CA TYR A 317 3.04 -1.16 -16.28
C TYR A 317 3.61 -1.53 -17.63
#